data_AF-R7T2K6-F1
#
_entry.id   AF-R7T2K6-F1
#
_cell.length_a   1.000
_cell.length_b   1.000
_cell.length_c   1.000
_cell.angle_alpha   90.00
_cell.angle_beta   90.00
_cell.angle_gamma   90.00
#
_symmetry.space_group_name_H-M   'P 1'
#
loop_
_entity.id
_entity.type
_entity.pdbx_description
1 polymer ?
#
loop_
_entity_poly.entity_id
_entity_poly.type
_entity_poly.pdbx_seq_one_letter_code
_entity_poly.pdbx_strand_id
1 'polypeptide(L)'
;MTTSSVHPQSVGSDQESSDASSTQVEGIAITHQLEDGQTVKLSHGSCWAKPTAIVTFCPKESLVGVFGLAGPPTSCEKRAMINSINFVILDSKTMTIRTEGALILAYSLSGIVTKATRVRYSVSDVFAFGGFAESNTIHGLFGLFFYKDLNKA
;
A
#
# COMPACT_ATOMS: atom_id res chain seq x y z
N MET A 1 -14.57 17.83 -7.32
CA MET A 1 -14.68 16.72 -6.35
C MET A 1 -13.80 15.60 -6.86
N THR A 2 -12.66 15.38 -6.21
CA THR A 2 -11.66 14.40 -6.61
C THR A 2 -12.00 13.05 -6.01
N THR A 3 -12.31 12.06 -6.85
CA THR A 3 -12.29 10.66 -6.41
C THR A 3 -10.86 10.15 -6.54
N SER A 4 -10.37 9.50 -5.50
CA SER A 4 -9.06 8.83 -5.51
C SER A 4 -9.26 7.34 -5.33
N SER A 5 -8.40 6.53 -5.95
CA SER A 5 -8.34 5.10 -5.67
C SER A 5 -6.89 4.68 -5.50
N VAL A 6 -6.67 3.74 -4.59
CA VAL A 6 -5.35 3.21 -4.26
C VAL A 6 -5.37 1.70 -4.48
N HIS A 7 -4.42 1.19 -5.24
CA HIS A 7 -4.39 -0.22 -5.65
C HIS A 7 -3.09 -0.87 -5.16
N PRO A 8 -3.03 -1.40 -3.93
CA PRO A 8 -1.88 -2.16 -3.47
C PRO A 8 -1.82 -3.55 -4.12
N GLN A 9 -0.63 -4.00 -4.55
CA GLN A 9 -0.45 -5.24 -5.30
C GLN A 9 0.68 -6.14 -4.75
N SER A 10 0.50 -7.45 -4.95
CA SER A 10 1.44 -8.55 -4.73
C SER A 10 1.10 -9.66 -5.73
N VAL A 11 2.05 -10.20 -6.48
CA VAL A 11 1.76 -11.33 -7.38
C VAL A 11 2.10 -12.65 -6.70
N GLY A 12 1.12 -13.55 -6.63
CA GLY A 12 1.40 -14.98 -6.58
C GLY A 12 1.79 -15.40 -7.99
N SER A 13 2.97 -16.00 -8.15
CA SER A 13 3.50 -16.45 -9.43
C SER A 13 2.43 -17.22 -10.22
N ASP A 14 2.12 -16.78 -11.45
CA ASP A 14 1.23 -17.50 -12.36
C ASP A 14 1.90 -18.82 -12.79
N GLN A 15 1.75 -19.87 -11.98
CA GLN A 15 1.89 -21.26 -12.35
C GLN A 15 1.00 -22.05 -11.39
N GLU A 16 0.04 -22.82 -11.93
CA GLU A 16 -0.95 -23.61 -11.20
C GLU A 16 -0.40 -24.27 -9.92
N SER A 17 -0.65 -23.64 -8.78
CA SER A 17 -0.44 -24.20 -7.44
C SER A 17 -0.85 -23.14 -6.44
N SER A 18 -1.87 -23.45 -5.65
CA SER A 18 -2.29 -22.73 -4.44
C SER A 18 -1.10 -22.34 -3.56
N ASP A 19 -0.77 -21.05 -3.50
CA ASP A 19 -0.25 -20.33 -2.32
C ASP A 19 0.29 -18.95 -2.74
N ALA A 20 -0.58 -17.93 -2.72
CA ALA A 20 -0.16 -16.54 -2.85
C ALA A 20 0.56 -16.08 -1.57
N SER A 21 1.81 -16.51 -1.38
CA SER A 21 2.67 -16.14 -0.25
C SER A 21 3.72 -15.09 -0.66
N SER A 22 3.29 -13.99 -1.30
CA SER A 22 4.15 -12.80 -1.29
C SER A 22 4.27 -12.33 0.16
N THR A 23 5.46 -11.93 0.59
CA THR A 23 5.73 -11.46 1.97
C THR A 23 5.90 -9.94 2.05
N GLN A 24 5.67 -9.25 0.93
CA GLN A 24 5.92 -7.81 0.76
C GLN A 24 4.98 -7.18 -0.27
N VAL A 25 4.74 -5.88 -0.09
CA VAL A 25 4.09 -5.03 -1.10
C VAL A 25 5.14 -4.69 -2.14
N GLU A 26 4.91 -5.08 -3.38
CA GLU A 26 5.86 -4.90 -4.48
C GLU A 26 5.64 -3.59 -5.21
N GLY A 27 4.42 -3.06 -5.16
CA GLY A 27 4.06 -1.79 -5.75
C GLY A 27 2.71 -1.27 -5.28
N ILE A 28 2.53 0.03 -5.49
CA ILE A 28 1.30 0.76 -5.24
C ILE A 28 1.02 1.68 -6.44
N ALA A 29 -0.17 1.56 -7.00
CA ALA A 29 -0.68 2.53 -7.97
C ALA A 29 -1.72 3.43 -7.31
N ILE A 30 -1.57 4.73 -7.47
CA ILE A 30 -2.50 5.75 -7.00
C ILE A 30 -3.11 6.44 -8.22
N THR A 31 -4.44 6.53 -8.23
CA THR A 31 -5.20 7.24 -9.26
C THR A 31 -5.85 8.46 -8.63
N HIS A 32 -5.64 9.63 -9.24
CA HIS A 32 -6.22 10.91 -8.85
C HIS A 32 -7.12 11.45 -9.97
N GLN A 33 -8.26 12.01 -9.59
CA GLN A 33 -9.09 12.84 -10.48
C GLN A 33 -8.83 14.33 -10.20
N LEU A 34 -8.24 15.01 -11.17
CA LEU A 34 -7.97 16.43 -11.09
C LEU A 34 -9.25 17.25 -11.30
N GLU A 35 -9.21 18.53 -10.90
CA GLU A 35 -10.37 19.42 -10.97
C GLU A 35 -10.86 19.68 -12.40
N ASP A 36 -9.95 19.64 -13.37
CA ASP A 36 -10.25 19.75 -14.80
C ASP A 36 -10.82 18.45 -15.42
N GLY A 37 -11.06 17.43 -14.59
CA GLY A 37 -11.58 16.13 -15.00
C GLY A 37 -10.51 15.17 -15.54
N GLN A 38 -9.22 15.56 -15.55
CA GLN A 38 -8.16 14.65 -15.95
C GLN A 38 -7.93 13.57 -14.90
N THR A 39 -7.66 12.35 -15.37
CA THR A 39 -7.21 11.25 -14.51
C THR A 39 -5.70 11.14 -14.58
N VAL A 40 -5.04 11.24 -13.43
CA VAL A 40 -3.60 10.99 -13.31
C VAL A 40 -3.38 9.70 -12.53
N LYS A 41 -2.59 8.79 -13.09
CA LYS A 41 -2.16 7.56 -12.43
C LYS A 41 -0.66 7.61 -12.19
N LEU A 42 -0.26 7.38 -10.96
CA LEU A 42 1.14 7.29 -10.53
C LEU A 42 1.38 5.92 -9.92
N SER A 43 2.52 5.33 -10.26
CA SER A 43 2.93 4.02 -9.75
C SER A 43 4.24 4.15 -9.00
N HIS A 44 4.33 3.54 -7.83
CA HIS A 44 5.57 3.33 -7.11
C HIS A 44 5.82 1.83 -6.99
N GLY A 45 6.93 1.38 -7.56
CA GLY A 45 7.34 -0.02 -7.55
C GLY A 45 6.70 -0.81 -8.67
N SER A 46 6.64 -2.13 -8.47
CA SER A 46 6.15 -3.06 -9.48
C SER A 46 4.65 -3.22 -9.38
N CYS A 47 3.95 -2.51 -10.26
CA CYS A 47 2.51 -2.56 -10.37
C CYS A 47 2.09 -3.53 -11.49
N TRP A 48 1.68 -4.74 -11.11
CA TRP A 48 1.30 -5.80 -12.03
C TRP A 48 -0.10 -5.63 -12.63
N ALA A 49 -0.44 -6.39 -13.66
CA ALA A 49 -1.75 -6.26 -14.32
C ALA A 49 -2.94 -6.60 -13.40
N LYS A 50 -2.73 -7.46 -12.39
CA LYS A 50 -3.77 -7.91 -11.44
C LYS A 50 -3.41 -7.46 -10.03
N PRO A 51 -4.09 -6.44 -9.47
CA PRO A 51 -3.88 -6.03 -8.08
C PRO A 51 -4.43 -7.04 -7.09
N THR A 52 -3.72 -7.24 -5.98
CA THR A 52 -4.23 -8.02 -4.83
C THR A 52 -5.37 -7.32 -4.14
N ALA A 53 -5.33 -5.98 -4.10
CA ALA A 53 -6.40 -5.18 -3.53
C ALA A 53 -6.60 -3.88 -4.30
N ILE A 54 -7.86 -3.44 -4.35
CA ILE A 54 -8.29 -2.19 -4.94
C ILE A 54 -9.10 -1.44 -3.90
N VAL A 55 -8.64 -0.26 -3.52
CA VAL A 55 -9.29 0.62 -2.56
C VAL A 55 -9.86 1.82 -3.31
N THR A 56 -11.17 1.84 -3.49
CA THR A 56 -11.88 2.94 -4.15
C THR A 56 -12.50 3.86 -3.10
N PHE A 57 -12.46 5.17 -3.33
CA PHE A 57 -13.11 6.16 -2.49
C PHE A 57 -14.39 6.66 -3.16
N CYS A 58 -15.47 6.72 -2.40
CA CYS A 58 -16.67 7.44 -2.75
C CYS A 58 -16.46 8.96 -2.60
N PRO A 59 -17.29 9.82 -3.22
CA PRO A 59 -17.13 11.29 -3.16
C PRO A 59 -17.23 11.93 -1.76
N LYS A 60 -17.70 11.17 -0.76
CA LYS A 60 -17.81 11.62 0.65
C LYS A 60 -16.72 11.04 1.53
N GLU A 61 -15.84 10.22 0.98
CA GLU A 61 -14.77 9.60 1.71
C GLU A 61 -13.47 10.39 1.58
N SER A 62 -12.66 10.35 2.63
CA SER A 62 -11.34 10.98 2.65
C SER A 62 -10.33 10.07 3.33
N LEU A 63 -9.09 10.08 2.83
CA LEU A 63 -7.98 9.38 3.46
C LEU A 63 -7.55 10.20 4.67
N VAL A 64 -7.67 9.62 5.87
CA VAL A 64 -7.31 10.31 7.12
C VAL A 64 -6.07 9.71 7.77
N GLY A 65 -5.66 8.51 7.37
CA GLY A 65 -4.41 7.94 7.82
C GLY A 65 -3.95 6.75 7.00
N VAL A 66 -2.65 6.46 7.10
CA VAL A 66 -1.99 5.29 6.49
C VAL A 66 -1.14 4.63 7.57
N PHE A 67 -1.19 3.31 7.65
CA PHE A 67 -0.36 2.55 8.59
C PHE A 67 0.03 1.19 8.05
N GLY A 68 1.09 0.62 8.60
CA GLY A 68 1.53 -0.70 8.20
C GLY A 68 2.80 -1.18 8.90
N LEU A 69 3.45 -2.13 8.23
CA LEU A 69 4.68 -2.77 8.68
C LEU A 69 5.73 -2.64 7.57
N ALA A 70 6.96 -2.34 7.97
CA ALA A 70 8.12 -2.37 7.11
C ALA A 70 9.25 -3.15 7.78
N GLY A 71 10.07 -3.82 6.98
CA GLY A 71 11.16 -4.63 7.46
C GLY A 71 11.54 -5.74 6.49
N PRO A 72 12.54 -6.55 6.83
CA PRO A 72 12.98 -7.65 5.99
C PRO A 72 11.84 -8.67 5.78
N PRO A 73 11.55 -9.08 4.53
CA PRO A 73 10.48 -10.01 4.22
C PRO A 73 10.79 -11.43 4.68
N THR A 74 12.06 -11.84 4.65
CA THR A 74 12.57 -13.15 5.10
C THR A 74 13.79 -12.99 6.01
N SER A 75 14.27 -14.07 6.63
CA SER A 75 15.52 -14.06 7.41
C SER A 75 16.77 -13.94 6.53
N CYS A 76 16.66 -14.27 5.25
CA CYS A 76 17.77 -14.27 4.30
C CYS A 76 17.84 -12.98 3.50
N GLU A 77 16.70 -12.35 3.23
CA GLU A 77 16.61 -11.03 2.62
C GLU A 77 16.91 -9.97 3.70
N LYS A 78 17.89 -9.09 3.47
CA LYS A 78 18.29 -8.07 4.45
C LYS A 78 17.73 -6.69 4.13
N ARG A 79 17.26 -6.47 2.90
CA ARG A 79 16.65 -5.20 2.51
C ARG A 79 15.33 -5.03 3.24
N ALA A 80 15.14 -3.87 3.88
CA ALA A 80 13.85 -3.52 4.43
C ALA A 80 12.86 -3.26 3.28
N MET A 81 11.69 -3.88 3.37
CA MET A 81 10.63 -3.79 2.38
C MET A 81 9.34 -3.29 3.05
N ILE A 82 8.41 -2.78 2.25
CA ILE A 82 7.06 -2.53 2.76
C ILE A 82 6.35 -3.87 2.85
N ASN A 83 5.98 -4.32 4.05
CA ASN A 83 5.33 -5.62 4.23
C ASN A 83 3.81 -5.52 4.19
N SER A 84 3.24 -4.42 4.70
CA SER A 84 1.81 -4.16 4.61
C SER A 84 1.56 -2.67 4.50
N ILE A 85 0.46 -2.29 3.85
CA ILE A 85 -0.05 -0.92 3.79
C ILE A 85 -1.57 -0.94 3.96
N ASN A 86 -2.05 -0.13 4.89
CA ASN A 86 -3.46 0.02 5.23
C ASN A 86 -3.85 1.49 5.25
N PHE A 87 -5.08 1.77 4.85
CA PHE A 87 -5.67 3.09 4.66
C PHE A 87 -6.86 3.22 5.60
N VAL A 88 -6.86 4.29 6.39
CA VAL A 88 -7.97 4.68 7.24
C VAL A 88 -8.79 5.70 6.47
N ILE A 89 -10.05 5.36 6.22
CA ILE A 89 -10.96 6.11 5.36
C ILE A 89 -12.14 6.57 6.19
N LEU A 90 -12.39 7.87 6.20
CA LEU A 90 -13.53 8.49 6.87
C LEU A 90 -14.61 8.83 5.84
N ASP A 91 -15.83 8.36 6.05
CA ASP A 91 -17.02 8.87 5.36
C ASP A 91 -17.56 10.09 6.11
N SER A 92 -17.47 11.26 5.49
CA SER A 92 -17.91 12.54 6.06
C SER A 92 -19.43 12.67 6.22
N LYS A 93 -20.23 11.85 5.53
CA LYS A 93 -21.69 11.87 5.63
C LYS A 93 -22.19 11.10 6.85
N THR A 94 -21.60 9.94 7.11
CA THR A 94 -22.02 9.04 8.20
C THR A 94 -21.12 9.16 9.42
N MET A 95 -19.98 9.85 9.30
CA MET A 95 -18.92 9.92 10.31
C MET A 95 -18.38 8.54 10.72
N THR A 96 -18.46 7.56 9.79
CA THR A 96 -17.94 6.21 10.02
C THR A 96 -16.55 6.06 9.42
N ILE A 97 -15.72 5.27 10.10
CA ILE A 97 -14.38 4.92 9.63
C ILE A 97 -14.38 3.49 9.11
N ARG A 98 -13.74 3.26 7.96
CA ARG A 98 -13.34 1.93 7.51
C ARG A 98 -11.84 1.85 7.29
N THR A 99 -11.32 0.64 7.35
CA THR A 99 -9.90 0.36 7.07
C THR A 99 -9.82 -0.60 5.90
N GLU A 100 -9.00 -0.26 4.93
CA GLU A 100 -8.73 -1.07 3.74
C GLU A 100 -7.24 -1.23 3.56
N GLY A 101 -6.79 -2.26 2.85
CA GLY A 101 -5.37 -2.40 2.58
C GLY A 101 -5.00 -3.78 2.08
N ALA A 102 -3.73 -3.90 1.70
CA ALA A 102 -3.12 -5.20 1.50
C ALA A 102 -2.53 -5.66 2.84
N LEU A 103 -3.30 -6.45 3.58
CA LEU A 103 -2.76 -7.25 4.67
C LEU A 103 -2.06 -8.46 4.05
N ILE A 104 -0.77 -8.30 3.77
CA ILE A 104 0.06 -9.46 3.51
C ILE A 104 0.36 -10.10 4.88
N LEU A 105 -0.46 -11.08 5.23
CA LEU A 105 -0.19 -11.99 6.33
C LEU A 105 1.01 -12.84 5.91
N ALA A 106 2.21 -12.39 6.27
CA ALA A 106 3.40 -13.22 6.15
C ALA A 106 3.30 -14.39 7.13
N TYR A 107 2.62 -15.45 6.72
CA TYR A 107 2.93 -16.77 7.23
C TYR A 107 4.11 -17.27 6.41
N SER A 108 5.33 -17.04 6.90
CA SER A 108 6.44 -17.87 6.44
C SER A 108 6.23 -19.25 7.06
N LEU A 109 5.92 -20.24 6.23
CA LEU A 109 5.83 -21.65 6.62
C LEU A 109 7.21 -22.29 6.84
N SER A 110 8.33 -21.55 6.78
CA SER A 110 9.66 -22.19 6.84
C SER A 110 10.81 -21.37 7.43
N GLY A 111 10.60 -20.16 7.92
CA GLY A 111 11.67 -19.39 8.56
C GLY A 111 11.10 -18.28 9.41
N ILE A 112 11.38 -18.34 10.71
CA ILE A 112 10.88 -17.38 11.69
C ILE A 112 11.48 -16.00 11.38
N VAL A 113 10.81 -15.20 10.55
CA VAL A 113 10.86 -13.75 10.70
C VAL A 113 9.95 -13.44 11.86
N THR A 114 10.53 -13.36 13.06
CA THR A 114 9.77 -12.94 14.23
C THR A 114 9.16 -11.57 13.93
N LYS A 115 7.94 -11.31 14.40
CA LYS A 115 7.34 -9.96 14.44
C LYS A 115 8.31 -8.87 14.94
N ALA A 116 9.37 -9.26 15.66
CA ALA A 116 10.36 -8.38 16.27
C ALA A 116 11.25 -7.61 15.26
N THR A 117 11.45 -8.08 14.03
CA THR A 117 12.29 -7.36 13.05
C THR A 117 11.52 -6.35 12.20
N ARG A 118 10.19 -6.35 12.29
CA ARG A 118 9.32 -5.42 11.55
C ARG A 118 9.00 -4.22 12.40
N VAL A 119 9.12 -3.04 11.78
CA VAL A 119 8.79 -1.76 12.40
C VAL A 119 7.40 -1.34 11.93
N ARG A 120 6.60 -0.88 12.90
CA ARG A 120 5.29 -0.27 12.63
C ARG A 120 5.51 1.16 12.16
N TYR A 121 4.76 1.56 11.14
CA TYR A 121 4.67 2.95 10.72
C TYR A 121 3.21 3.38 10.68
N SER A 122 2.98 4.67 10.93
CA SER A 122 1.68 5.31 10.81
C SER A 122 1.84 6.79 10.53
N VAL A 123 0.97 7.34 9.70
CA VAL A 123 0.93 8.75 9.34
C VAL A 123 -0.53 9.18 9.18
N SER A 124 -0.86 10.38 9.66
CA SER A 124 -2.16 11.01 9.46
C SER A 124 -2.10 12.00 8.30
N ASP A 125 -3.26 12.40 7.79
CA ASP A 125 -3.41 13.57 6.90
C ASP A 125 -2.55 13.49 5.62
N VAL A 126 -2.44 12.28 5.07
CA VAL A 126 -1.68 12.02 3.84
C VAL A 126 -2.46 12.55 2.64
N PHE A 127 -1.84 13.41 1.83
CA PHE A 127 -2.41 13.85 0.56
C PHE A 127 -1.68 13.30 -0.67
N ALA A 128 -0.41 12.91 -0.52
CA ALA A 128 0.35 12.28 -1.60
C ALA A 128 1.38 11.28 -1.06
N PHE A 129 1.80 10.39 -1.95
CA PHE A 129 2.77 9.34 -1.68
C PHE A 129 4.05 9.59 -2.47
N GLY A 130 5.17 9.24 -1.88
CA GLY A 130 6.42 9.03 -2.59
C GLY A 130 7.03 7.70 -2.15
N GLY A 131 7.99 7.20 -2.91
CA GLY A 131 8.62 5.93 -2.59
C GLY A 131 9.99 5.76 -3.21
N PHE A 132 10.76 4.87 -2.59
CA PHE A 132 11.95 4.31 -3.18
C PHE A 132 11.55 3.01 -3.87
N ALA A 133 11.69 2.98 -5.18
CA ALA A 133 11.04 1.99 -6.01
C ALA A 133 11.80 1.64 -7.28
N GLU A 134 11.64 0.39 -7.71
CA GLU A 134 12.10 -0.17 -8.97
C GLU A 134 10.92 -0.84 -9.69
N SER A 135 10.81 -0.62 -10.99
CA SER A 135 9.74 -1.21 -11.81
C SER A 135 10.13 -2.60 -12.32
N ASN A 136 9.14 -3.48 -12.48
CA ASN A 136 9.26 -4.82 -13.06
C ASN A 136 10.21 -5.78 -12.31
N THR A 137 10.21 -5.72 -10.97
CA THR A 137 11.01 -6.58 -10.08
C THR A 137 10.19 -7.04 -8.88
N ILE A 138 10.44 -8.26 -8.40
CA ILE A 138 9.76 -8.88 -7.26
C ILE A 138 10.08 -8.23 -5.90
N HIS A 139 10.88 -7.16 -5.89
CA HIS A 139 11.17 -6.30 -4.73
C HIS A 139 10.99 -4.81 -5.08
N GLY A 140 9.95 -4.49 -5.85
CA GLY A 140 9.78 -3.18 -6.46
C GLY A 140 9.54 -2.01 -5.52
N LEU A 141 9.05 -2.21 -4.30
CA LEU A 141 8.77 -1.14 -3.35
C LEU A 141 9.49 -1.38 -2.02
N PHE A 142 10.57 -0.63 -1.80
CA PHE A 142 11.46 -0.82 -0.65
C PHE A 142 11.52 0.41 0.26
N GLY A 143 10.73 1.44 -0.01
CA GLY A 143 10.52 2.54 0.90
C GLY A 143 9.34 3.40 0.51
N LEU A 144 8.70 4.00 1.51
CA LEU A 144 7.56 4.91 1.36
C LEU A 144 7.80 6.15 2.21
N PHE A 145 7.46 7.30 1.67
CA PHE A 145 7.36 8.54 2.42
C PHE A 145 6.07 9.26 2.03
N PHE A 146 5.62 10.14 2.91
CA PHE A 146 4.28 10.70 2.85
C PHE A 146 4.35 12.20 2.84
N TYR A 147 3.55 12.81 1.98
CA TYR A 147 3.30 14.25 2.02
C TYR A 147 2.03 14.50 2.83
N LYS A 148 2.15 15.36 3.84
CA LYS A 148 1.05 15.74 4.74
C LYS A 148 0.39 17.03 4.29
N ASP A 149 -0.94 17.10 4.38
CA ASP A 149 -1.68 18.31 4.05
C ASP A 149 -1.33 19.41 5.06
N LEU A 150 -0.65 20.46 4.59
CA LEU A 150 -0.19 21.56 5.44
C LEU A 150 -1.35 22.40 6.00
N ASN A 151 -2.55 22.26 5.43
CA ASN A 151 -3.72 23.01 5.85
C ASN A 151 -4.53 22.30 6.95
N LYS A 152 -4.12 21.08 7.35
CA LYS A 152 -4.73 20.30 8.44
C LYS A 152 -3.71 20.18 9.57
N ALA A 153 -3.77 21.13 10.50
CA ALA A 153 -2.95 21.17 11.72
C ALA A 153 -3.62 20.42 12.87
#